data_AF-A0A963JFN4-F1
#
_entry.id   AF-A0A963JFN4-F1
#
_cell.length_a   1.000
_cell.length_b   1.000
_cell.length_c   1.000
_cell.angle_alpha   90.00
_cell.angle_beta   90.00
_cell.angle_gamma   90.00
#
_symmetry.space_group_name_H-M   'P 1'
#
loop_
_entity.id
_entity.type
_entity.pdbx_description
1 polymer ?
#
loop_
_entity_poly.entity_id
_entity_poly.type
_entity_poly.pdbx_seq_one_letter_code
_entity_poly.pdbx_strand_id
1 'polypeptide(L)'
;MGHARALLALDGAQQISAANQVAGRKLSVREAERLVARVAAGAGRQAPLLRVKADKPREIVRLESALADALTAPVEIRVKKRTQRGERGEIAIRFDSLD
;
A
#
# COMPACT_ATOMS: atom_id res chain seq x y z
N MET A 1 26.79 12.19 -9.48
CA MET A 1 26.46 13.63 -9.57
C MET A 1 24.95 13.91 -9.61
N GLY A 2 24.10 13.08 -10.25
CA GLY A 2 22.68 13.42 -10.45
C GLY A 2 21.76 13.42 -9.21
N HIS A 3 22.08 12.63 -8.17
CA HIS A 3 21.20 12.47 -7.00
C HIS A 3 20.96 13.76 -6.21
N ALA A 4 22.01 14.57 -5.98
CA ALA A 4 21.88 15.81 -5.24
C ALA A 4 21.00 16.83 -5.97
N ARG A 5 21.12 16.90 -7.30
CA ARG A 5 20.31 17.79 -8.14
C ARG A 5 18.84 17.41 -8.13
N ALA A 6 18.53 16.10 -8.09
CA ALA A 6 17.16 15.62 -8.00
C ALA A 6 16.47 16.09 -6.72
N LEU A 7 17.18 16.10 -5.59
CA LEU A 7 16.61 16.43 -4.28
C LEU A 7 16.29 17.92 -4.08
N LEU A 8 16.96 18.83 -4.80
CA LEU A 8 16.78 20.29 -4.66
C LEU A 8 15.35 20.78 -4.93
N ALA A 9 14.52 19.99 -5.60
CA ALA A 9 13.12 20.31 -5.87
C ALA A 9 12.18 20.11 -4.65
N LEU A 10 12.67 19.53 -3.56
CA LEU A 10 11.91 19.26 -2.34
C LEU A 10 12.19 20.28 -1.23
N ASP A 11 11.29 20.40 -0.25
CA ASP A 11 11.56 21.19 0.96
C ASP A 11 12.69 20.57 1.82
N GLY A 12 13.28 21.36 2.72
CA GLY A 12 14.45 20.92 3.49
C GLY A 12 14.23 19.65 4.32
N ALA A 13 13.01 19.42 4.83
CA ALA A 13 12.70 18.21 5.60
C ALA A 13 12.52 16.99 4.67
N GLN A 14 11.86 17.18 3.53
CA GLN A 14 11.66 16.17 2.49
C GLN A 14 12.97 15.79 1.80
N GLN A 15 13.92 16.72 1.64
CA GLN A 15 15.26 16.46 1.13
C GLN A 15 16.01 15.45 2.01
N ILE A 16 15.98 15.65 3.33
CA ILE A 16 16.64 14.74 4.30
C ILE A 16 16.00 13.36 4.24
N SER A 17 14.67 13.29 4.27
CA SER A 17 13.92 12.03 4.21
C SER A 17 14.19 11.25 2.91
N ALA A 18 14.12 11.93 1.76
CA ALA A 18 14.37 11.32 0.46
C ALA A 18 15.84 10.90 0.29
N ALA A 19 16.79 11.68 0.82
CA ALA A 19 18.22 11.32 0.80
C ALA A 19 18.49 10.02 1.59
N ASN A 20 17.91 9.89 2.79
CA ASN A 20 18.01 8.66 3.58
C ASN A 20 17.43 7.45 2.83
N GLN A 21 16.32 7.63 2.12
CA GLN A 21 15.69 6.55 1.35
C GLN A 21 16.52 6.15 0.12
N VAL A 22 17.14 7.12 -0.57
CA VAL A 22 18.05 6.87 -1.70
C VAL A 22 19.30 6.13 -1.25
N ALA A 23 19.91 6.55 -0.13
CA ALA A 23 21.11 5.91 0.41
C ALA A 23 20.82 4.50 0.96
N GLY A 24 19.76 4.35 1.75
CA GLY A 24 19.41 3.06 2.35
C GLY A 24 18.99 2.00 1.33
N ARG A 25 18.39 2.41 0.20
CA ARG A 25 17.95 1.49 -0.86
C ARG A 25 18.89 1.45 -2.08
N LYS A 26 20.03 2.16 -2.02
CA LYS A 26 21.01 2.27 -3.12
C LYS A 26 20.35 2.58 -4.47
N LEU A 27 19.41 3.52 -4.48
CA LEU A 27 18.62 3.84 -5.68
C LEU A 27 19.49 4.44 -6.79
N SER A 28 19.19 4.06 -8.04
CA SER A 28 19.76 4.71 -9.22
C SER A 28 19.28 6.16 -9.35
N VAL A 29 20.01 6.98 -10.12
CA VAL A 29 19.68 8.40 -10.34
C VAL A 29 18.24 8.56 -10.85
N ARG A 30 17.82 7.72 -11.80
CA ARG A 30 16.47 7.74 -12.36
C ARG A 30 15.39 7.37 -11.34
N GLU A 31 15.70 6.46 -10.42
CA GLU A 31 14.78 6.07 -9.34
C GLU A 31 14.66 7.15 -8.28
N ALA A 32 15.77 7.84 -7.97
CA ALA A 32 15.77 9.00 -7.10
C ALA A 32 14.95 10.16 -7.70
N GLU A 33 15.12 10.46 -8.99
CA GLU A 33 14.30 11.46 -9.72
C GLU A 33 12.80 11.11 -9.64
N ARG A 34 12.44 9.84 -9.85
CA ARG A 34 11.04 9.37 -9.71
C ARG A 34 10.53 9.46 -8.27
N LEU A 35 11.38 9.21 -7.29
CA LEU A 35 11.03 9.35 -5.88
C LEU A 35 10.75 10.82 -5.56
N VAL A 36 11.64 11.72 -5.94
CA VAL A 36 11.49 13.16 -5.73
C VAL A 36 10.25 13.68 -6.44
N ALA A 37 10.01 13.30 -7.70
CA ALA A 37 8.80 13.68 -8.42
C ALA A 37 7.51 13.27 -7.68
N ARG A 38 7.50 12.09 -7.03
CA ARG A 38 6.37 11.64 -6.20
C ARG A 38 6.22 12.44 -4.90
N VAL A 39 7.32 12.81 -4.26
CA VAL A 39 7.30 13.60 -3.02
C VAL A 39 6.91 15.06 -3.30
N ALA A 40 7.43 15.65 -4.39
CA ALA A 40 7.15 17.01 -4.84
C ALA A 40 5.70 17.20 -5.32
N ALA A 41 5.09 16.16 -5.91
CA ALA A 41 3.68 16.16 -6.32
C ALA A 41 2.69 16.16 -5.13
N GLY A 42 3.19 16.31 -3.90
CA GLY A 42 2.43 16.19 -2.68
C GLY A 42 2.16 14.72 -2.36
N ALA A 43 2.10 14.41 -1.07
CA ALA A 43 1.75 13.11 -0.50
C ALA A 43 0.31 12.63 -0.82
N GLY A 44 -0.20 12.89 -2.03
CA GLY A 44 -1.49 12.44 -2.52
C GLY A 44 -1.45 11.10 -3.28
N ARG A 45 -0.28 10.60 -3.70
CA ARG A 45 -0.19 9.30 -4.39
C ARG A 45 1.06 8.50 -4.02
N GLN A 46 0.81 7.52 -3.14
CA GLN A 46 1.48 6.22 -3.00
C GLN A 46 2.63 6.12 -1.99
N ALA A 47 2.25 5.85 -0.74
CA ALA A 47 2.80 4.65 -0.10
C ALA A 47 2.42 3.44 -0.97
N PRO A 48 3.35 2.63 -1.48
CA PRO A 48 3.01 1.33 -2.03
C PRO A 48 2.83 0.41 -0.82
N LEU A 49 1.66 0.44 -0.17
CA LEU A 49 1.14 -0.53 0.82
C LEU A 49 -0.13 0.02 1.46
N LEU A 50 -1.09 0.41 0.64
CA LEU A 50 -2.51 0.28 0.89
C LEU A 50 -3.09 0.75 -0.44
N ARG A 51 -3.44 -0.20 -1.30
CA ARG A 51 -4.51 0.06 -2.26
C ARG A 51 -5.56 0.80 -1.44
N VAL A 52 -5.87 2.04 -1.84
CA VAL A 52 -7.10 2.72 -1.43
C VAL A 52 -8.12 1.61 -1.31
N LYS A 53 -8.55 1.32 -0.08
CA LYS A 53 -9.67 0.42 0.17
C LYS A 53 -10.75 1.01 -0.72
N ALA A 54 -10.91 0.45 -1.92
CA ALA A 54 -12.15 0.58 -2.65
C ALA A 54 -13.17 0.21 -1.60
N ASP A 55 -13.97 1.18 -1.15
CA ASP A 55 -14.87 1.04 -0.01
C ASP A 55 -15.47 -0.35 -0.08
N LYS A 56 -14.96 -1.26 0.76
CA LYS A 56 -15.47 -2.63 0.77
C LYS A 56 -16.94 -2.43 1.11
N PRO A 57 -17.88 -2.96 0.30
CA PRO A 57 -19.28 -2.78 0.59
C PRO A 57 -19.52 -3.21 2.04
N ARG A 58 -20.28 -2.40 2.80
CA ARG A 58 -20.44 -2.54 4.26
C ARG A 58 -20.82 -3.96 4.67
N GLU A 59 -21.53 -4.66 3.80
CA GLU A 59 -21.90 -6.07 3.96
C GLU A 59 -20.69 -7.01 3.99
N ILE A 60 -19.70 -6.83 3.10
CA ILE A 60 -18.46 -7.63 3.10
C ILE A 60 -17.68 -7.41 4.39
N VAL A 61 -17.61 -6.17 4.88
CA VAL A 61 -16.92 -5.87 6.15
C VAL A 61 -17.63 -6.55 7.33
N ARG A 62 -18.97 -6.51 7.37
CA ARG A 62 -19.74 -7.23 8.40
C ARG A 62 -19.52 -8.73 8.33
N LEU A 63 -19.47 -9.30 7.12
CA LEU A 63 -19.24 -10.73 6.92
C LEU A 63 -17.82 -11.14 7.30
N GLU A 64 -16.82 -10.31 6.99
CA GLU A 64 -15.43 -10.47 7.47
C GLU A 64 -15.38 -10.51 8.99
N SER A 65 -16.01 -9.56 9.69
CA SER A 65 -16.03 -9.51 11.15
C SER A 65 -16.73 -10.72 11.76
N ALA A 66 -17.92 -11.07 11.27
CA ALA A 66 -18.66 -12.23 11.79
C ALA A 66 -17.89 -13.55 11.61
N LEU A 67 -17.19 -13.71 10.49
CA LEU A 67 -16.34 -14.88 10.25
C LEU A 67 -15.09 -14.87 11.13
N ALA A 68 -14.50 -13.70 11.36
CA ALA A 68 -13.34 -13.58 12.25
C ALA A 68 -13.69 -13.93 13.69
N ASP A 69 -14.86 -13.49 14.17
CA ASP A 69 -15.36 -13.83 15.51
C ASP A 69 -15.65 -15.34 15.63
N ALA A 70 -16.27 -15.95 14.60
CA ALA A 70 -16.59 -17.37 14.61
C ALA A 70 -15.35 -18.27 14.52
N LEU A 71 -14.35 -17.87 13.74
CA LEU A 71 -13.13 -18.66 13.52
C LEU A 71 -12.01 -18.30 14.50
N THR A 72 -12.21 -17.29 15.35
CA THR A 72 -11.20 -16.74 16.27
C THR A 72 -9.88 -16.42 15.55
N ALA A 73 -9.98 -16.03 14.28
CA ALA A 73 -8.86 -15.94 13.35
C ALA A 73 -9.06 -14.75 12.41
N PRO A 74 -8.01 -14.00 12.04
CA PRO A 74 -8.16 -12.89 11.10
C PRO A 74 -8.64 -13.37 9.72
N VAL A 75 -9.81 -12.89 9.29
CA VAL A 75 -10.41 -13.22 7.99
C VAL A 75 -10.37 -12.02 7.04
N GLU A 76 -9.96 -12.26 5.79
CA GLU A 76 -9.94 -11.29 4.71
C GLU A 76 -10.69 -11.83 3.48
N ILE A 77 -11.76 -11.15 3.07
CA ILE A 77 -12.52 -11.45 1.86
C ILE A 77 -12.03 -10.55 0.73
N ARG A 78 -11.60 -11.20 -0.35
CA ARG A 78 -11.07 -10.55 -1.55
C ARG A 78 -11.94 -10.87 -2.75
N VAL A 79 -12.72 -9.89 -3.20
CA VAL A 79 -13.49 -10.01 -4.44
C VAL A 79 -12.55 -9.85 -5.63
N LYS A 80 -12.36 -10.92 -6.42
CA LYS A 80 -11.46 -10.93 -7.59
C LYS A 80 -12.16 -10.47 -8.86
N LYS A 81 -13.46 -10.76 -9.01
CA LYS A 81 -14.22 -10.40 -10.22
C LYS A 81 -15.69 -10.17 -9.87
N ARG A 82 -16.19 -8.97 -10.15
CA ARG A 82 -17.61 -8.63 -10.08
C ARG A 82 -18.22 -8.93 -11.46
N THR A 83 -19.07 -9.95 -11.54
CA THR A 83 -19.74 -10.32 -12.79
C THR A 83 -21.23 -10.04 -12.70
N GLN A 84 -21.93 -9.90 -13.82
CA GLN A 84 -23.39 -9.70 -13.83
C GLN A 84 -24.19 -10.86 -13.19
N ARG A 85 -23.55 -12.02 -12.97
CA ARG A 85 -24.14 -13.20 -12.31
C ARG A 85 -23.73 -13.36 -10.83
N GLY A 86 -23.06 -12.35 -10.26
CA GLY A 86 -22.62 -12.36 -8.87
C GLY A 86 -21.13 -12.07 -8.68
N GLU A 87 -20.74 -11.98 -7.42
CA GLU A 87 -19.38 -11.68 -6.98
C GLU A 87 -18.58 -12.97 -6.82
N ARG A 88 -17.40 -13.03 -7.45
CA ARG A 88 -16.45 -14.15 -7.26
C ARG A 88 -15.21 -13.63 -6.56
N GLY A 89 -14.82 -14.33 -5.51
CA GLY A 89 -13.70 -13.94 -4.65
C GLY A 89 -13.07 -15.13 -3.95
N GLU A 90 -12.08 -14.82 -3.13
CA GLU A 90 -11.44 -15.74 -2.21
C GLU A 90 -11.62 -15.23 -0.77
N ILE A 91 -11.67 -16.17 0.17
CA ILE A 91 -11.61 -15.89 1.61
C ILE A 91 -10.25 -16.37 2.08
N ALA A 92 -9.46 -15.47 2.65
CA ALA A 92 -8.17 -15.78 3.25
C ALA A 92 -8.34 -15.75 4.77
N ILE A 93 -8.08 -16.88 5.42
CA ILE A 93 -8.06 -16.99 6.88
C ILE A 93 -6.59 -17.05 7.29
N ARG A 94 -6.17 -16.12 8.14
CA ARG A 94 -4.83 -16.18 8.75
C ARG A 94 -4.97 -16.94 10.06
N PHE A 95 -4.11 -17.91 10.27
CA PHE A 95 -3.96 -18.60 11.54
C PHE A 95 -2.52 -18.40 12.02
N ASP A 96 -2.31 -18.45 13.33
CA ASP A 96 -0.98 -18.38 13.94
C ASP A 96 -0.72 -19.71 14.64
N SER A 97 0.12 -20.54 14.01
CA SER A 97 0.38 -21.95 14.34
C SER A 97 -0.82 -22.92 14.20
N LEU A 98 -0.55 -24.14 13.72
CA LEU A 98 -1.51 -25.27 13.65
C LEU A 98 -1.09 -26.41 14.60
N ASP A 99 -0.17 -26.10 15.51
CA ASP A 99 0.37 -27.03 16.52
C ASP A 99 -0.46 -26.96 17.81
#